data_AF-A0A3E3JYE9-F1
#
_entry.id   AF-A0A3E3JYE9-F1
#
_cell.length_a   1.000
_cell.length_b   1.000
_cell.length_c   1.000
_cell.angle_alpha   90.00
_cell.angle_beta   90.00
_cell.angle_gamma   90.00
#
_symmetry.space_group_name_H-M   'P 1'
#
loop_
_entity.id
_entity.type
_entity.pdbx_description
1 polymer ?
#
loop_
_entity_poly.entity_id
_entity_poly.type
_entity_poly.pdbx_seq_one_letter_code
_entity_poly.pdbx_strand_id
1 'polypeptide(L)' 'EEKKVRPQDKWDAKAGLVPKTYKVNEKVAEEFRAVCKSKGIAMGTQITKMMKEFIDQSNKE' A
#
# COMPACT_ATOMS: atom_id res chain seq x y z
N GLU A 1 20.75 -5.48 -14.44
CA GLU A 1 20.27 -4.09 -14.58
C GLU A 1 20.48 -3.35 -13.26
N GLU A 2 21.33 -2.33 -13.24
CA GLU A 2 21.38 -1.37 -12.13
C GLU A 2 20.05 -0.62 -12.08
N LYS A 3 19.23 -0.89 -11.05
CA LYS A 3 18.03 -0.11 -10.78
C LYS A 3 18.46 1.33 -10.49
N LYS A 4 18.24 2.23 -11.44
CA LYS A 4 18.45 3.67 -11.27
C LYS A 4 17.57 4.15 -10.11
N VAL A 5 18.19 4.44 -8.96
CA VAL A 5 17.50 4.91 -7.76
C VAL A 5 16.96 6.31 -8.02
N ARG A 6 15.64 6.46 -8.01
CA ARG A 6 14.99 7.76 -8.20
C ARG A 6 15.01 8.52 -6.88
N PRO A 7 14.95 9.86 -6.90
CA PRO A 7 14.84 10.67 -5.67
C PRO A 7 13.65 10.26 -4.79
N GLN A 8 12.56 9.81 -5.42
CA GLN A 8 11.35 9.30 -4.76
C GLN A 8 11.63 8.05 -3.92
N ASP A 9 12.45 7.12 -4.46
CA ASP A 9 12.83 5.90 -3.75
C ASP A 9 13.64 6.20 -2.48
N LYS A 10 14.41 7.31 -2.46
CA LYS A 10 15.15 7.78 -1.26
C LYS A 10 14.20 8.32 -0.17
N TRP A 11 13.14 9.01 -0.58
CA TRP A 11 12.11 9.53 0.32
C TRP A 11 11.25 8.40 0.89
N ASP A 12 10.82 7.49 0.03
CA ASP A 12 10.03 6.32 0.41
C ASP A 12 10.81 5.44 1.39
N ALA A 13 12.10 5.17 1.12
CA ALA A 13 12.97 4.44 2.04
C ALA A 13 13.10 5.11 3.41
N LYS A 14 13.22 6.45 3.46
CA LYS A 14 13.24 7.20 4.72
C LYS A 14 11.94 7.07 5.50
N ALA A 15 10.81 6.93 4.81
CA ALA A 15 9.49 6.68 5.38
C ALA A 15 9.21 5.18 5.65
N GLY A 16 10.17 4.28 5.37
CA GLY A 16 9.99 2.83 5.50
C GLY A 16 9.06 2.20 4.46
N LEU A 17 8.75 2.92 3.38
CA LEU A 17 7.87 2.47 2.31
C LEU A 17 8.68 1.68 1.26
N VAL A 18 8.14 0.55 0.83
CA VAL A 18 8.74 -0.29 -0.21
C VAL A 18 7.72 -0.52 -1.33
N PRO A 19 8.06 -0.21 -2.59
CA PRO A 19 7.17 -0.51 -3.70
C PRO A 19 7.11 -2.02 -3.92
N LYS A 20 5.94 -2.61 -3.68
CA LYS A 20 5.64 -4.00 -4.04
C LYS A 20 4.46 -4.04 -5.00
N THR A 21 4.62 -4.81 -6.07
CA THR A 21 3.58 -5.00 -7.08
C THR A 21 2.91 -6.36 -6.85
N TYR A 22 1.60 -6.35 -6.65
CA TYR A 22 0.78 -7.55 -6.52
C TYR A 22 -0.30 -7.54 -7.61
N LYS A 23 -0.74 -8.73 -8.02
CA LYS A 23 -1.94 -8.86 -8.86
C LYS A 23 -3.17 -8.80 -7.95
N VAL A 24 -4.09 -7.91 -8.26
CA VAL A 24 -5.37 -7.75 -7.55
C VAL A 24 -6.51 -7.75 -8.57
N ASN A 25 -7.74 -8.00 -8.12
CA ASN A 25 -8.91 -7.93 -8.98
C ASN A 25 -9.16 -6.47 -9.40
N GLU A 26 -9.34 -6.24 -10.70
CA GLU A 26 -9.50 -4.90 -11.28
C GLU A 26 -10.73 -4.16 -10.73
N LYS A 27 -11.89 -4.80 -10.68
CA LYS A 27 -13.12 -4.18 -10.19
C LYS A 27 -12.98 -3.74 -8.74
N VAL A 28 -12.43 -4.62 -7.91
CA VAL A 28 -12.19 -4.35 -6.49
C VAL A 28 -11.19 -3.20 -6.31
N ALA A 29 -10.14 -3.14 -7.14
CA ALA A 29 -9.14 -2.07 -7.06
C ALA A 29 -9.73 -0.70 -7.42
N GLU A 30 -10.58 -0.63 -8.45
CA GLU A 30 -11.26 0.61 -8.86
C GLU A 30 -12.29 1.07 -7.82
N GLU A 31 -13.08 0.15 -7.24
CA GLU A 31 -14.01 0.46 -6.15
C GLU A 31 -13.25 0.94 -4.90
N PHE A 32 -12.17 0.26 -4.52
CA PHE A 32 -11.32 0.65 -3.40
C PHE A 32 -10.73 2.05 -3.62
N ARG A 33 -10.28 2.36 -4.84
CA ARG A 33 -9.80 3.68 -5.23
C ARG A 33 -10.89 4.75 -5.10
N ALA A 34 -12.11 4.48 -5.55
CA ALA A 34 -13.24 5.40 -5.45
C ALA A 34 -13.60 5.70 -3.98
N VAL A 35 -13.63 4.67 -3.12
CA VAL A 35 -13.90 4.82 -1.69
C VAL A 35 -12.79 5.56 -0.96
N CYS A 36 -11.52 5.26 -1.26
CA CYS A 36 -10.40 5.99 -0.67
C CYS A 36 -10.44 7.48 -1.06
N LYS A 37 -10.76 7.77 -2.33
CA LYS A 37 -10.90 9.14 -2.83
C LYS A 37 -12.08 9.88 -2.16
N SER A 38 -13.23 9.24 -2.00
CA SER A 38 -14.40 9.86 -1.36
C SER A 38 -14.16 10.15 0.13
N LYS A 39 -13.34 9.34 0.80
CA LYS A 39 -12.94 9.54 2.20
C LYS A 39 -11.72 10.45 2.39
N GLY A 40 -11.06 10.88 1.31
CA GLY A 40 -9.83 11.67 1.38
C GLY A 40 -8.62 10.92 1.94
N ILE A 41 -8.61 9.58 1.86
CA ILE A 41 -7.56 8.72 2.40
C ILE A 41 -6.65 8.25 1.25
N ALA A 42 -5.34 8.23 1.47
CA ALA A 42 -4.41 7.65 0.52
C ALA A 42 -4.54 6.12 0.50
N MET A 43 -4.65 5.52 -0.70
CA MET A 43 -4.80 4.07 -0.88
C MET A 43 -3.70 3.27 -0.15
N GLY A 44 -2.44 3.73 -0.23
CA GLY A 44 -1.32 3.10 0.46
C GLY A 44 -1.52 3.02 1.97
N THR A 45 -1.97 4.12 2.60
CA THR A 45 -2.25 4.17 4.04
C THR A 45 -3.34 3.18 4.44
N GLN A 46 -4.42 3.10 3.67
CA GLN A 46 -5.51 2.15 3.94
C GLN A 46 -5.06 0.69 3.76
N ILE A 47 -4.25 0.39 2.74
CA ILE A 47 -3.67 -0.95 2.54
C ILE A 47 -2.76 -1.34 3.70
N THR A 48 -1.85 -0.45 4.13
CA THR A 48 -0.97 -0.70 5.28
C THR A 48 -1.78 -0.97 6.56
N LYS A 49 -2.88 -0.24 6.77
CA LYS A 49 -3.79 -0.48 7.90
C LYS A 49 -4.39 -1.88 7.85
N MET A 50 -4.96 -2.28 6.71
CA MET A 50 -5.55 -3.62 6.53
C MET A 50 -4.52 -4.74 6.69
N MET A 51 -3.28 -4.55 6.20
CA MET A 51 -2.18 -5.50 6.40
C MET A 51 -1.85 -5.67 7.88
N LYS A 52 -1.77 -4.56 8.64
CA LYS A 52 -1.49 -4.62 10.08
C LYS A 52 -2.62 -5.31 10.84
N GLU A 53 -3.87 -4.99 10.54
CA GLU A 53 -5.04 -5.62 11.15
C GLU A 53 -5.03 -7.15 10.92
N PHE A 54 -4.69 -7.60 9.71
CA PHE A 54 -4.57 -9.02 9.41
C PHE A 54 -3.42 -9.69 10.20
N ILE A 55 -2.24 -9.06 10.26
CA ILE A 55 -1.10 -9.57 11.05
C ILE A 55 -1.47 -9.67 12.54
N ASP A 56 -2.10 -8.65 13.09
CA ASP A 56 -2.49 -8.62 14.51
C ASP A 56 -3.58 -9.65 14.83
N GLN A 57 -4.45 -9.98 13.87
CA GLN A 57 -5.43 -11.06 13.99
C GLN A 57 -4.75 -12.43 13.96
N SER A 58 -3.88 -12.68 12.98
CA SER A 58 -3.20 -13.97 12.81
C SER A 58 -2.20 -14.30 13.94
N ASN A 59 -1.65 -13.29 14.63
CA ASN A 59 -0.74 -13.50 15.76
C ASN A 59 -1.47 -13.69 17.11
N LYS A 60 -2.79 -13.49 17.15
CA LYS A 60 -3.61 -13.69 18.35
C LYS A 60 -4.29 -15.06 18.41
N GLU A 61 -4.32 -15.77 17.29
CA GLU A 61 -4.55 -17.23 17.23
C GLU A 61 -3.29 -17.99 17.68
#